data_AF-A0A2B7ZVJ4-F1
#
_entry.id   AF-A0A2B7ZVJ4-F1
#
_cell.length_a   1.000
_cell.length_b   1.000
_cell.length_c   1.000
_cell.angle_alpha   90.00
_cell.angle_beta   90.00
_cell.angle_gamma   90.00
#
_symmetry.space_group_name_H-M   'P 1'
#
loop_
_entity.id
_entity.type
_entity.pdbx_description
1 polymer ?
#
loop_
_entity_poly.entity_id
_entity_poly.type
_entity_poly.pdbx_seq_one_letter_code
_entity_poly.pdbx_strand_id
1 'polypeptide(L)'
;MKTKKNMKNLLFAFLGLLLVASCKDKESPPPKKVASIAIAPSSASVAVGLTQQLTTTVEPSDAEKKEVTWSSSDPSKASVDAAGLVTGLTKGVVTITALAKDGSNVKETIIIHVTVSAAVIAITPLNPSVGVGGTLALAAAVSPAGAYQAVTWTSSAPTIAAIDPATGVATGASVGTAVITASAADGSNITQTVSLTVKSNEVSVSAITLGHENLNVPLPAEGGYASISNVPHTAASDIRKVKVNITTTAEATIKIGDRLFVSGYTADFSLPVTFTVIAPDGTTAKNYTVGIVPYDAKSNPYGIYTVKHLVDVAKGLDKSFLLMNNIDLPNADAAGAAATGIRDYATAGWNPLGTFTGIFDGGNFRINNLYVNREWQSGLFGRNQGTVKNLGVNGIISGTAVTGMNAGILAGFSSGIIDKCYVAGNVSSALAPSSFSFAAGGLVGRVSGGTISNSYATGNVSSTSTSSTSTSAFVAGGLAGYVERGAISNSYATGNVSSAAPSASASFYVGGLTGRNNEGTYTNCYRNSNATVKKNNADDAPNDASIAGIVAKTKDYMQTDAFKADLNGPAGTIWGRENSRNDNLPYIVGAGR
;
A
#
# COMPACT_ATOMS: atom_id res chain seq x y z
N MET A 1 31.49 101.92 -80.31
CA MET A 1 30.24 101.30 -80.82
C MET A 1 30.41 99.77 -80.88
N LYS A 2 29.34 99.00 -81.14
CA LYS A 2 29.33 97.55 -81.42
C LYS A 2 30.32 97.20 -82.59
N THR A 3 30.89 96.00 -82.82
CA THR A 3 30.78 94.63 -82.25
C THR A 3 31.90 93.68 -82.76
N LYS A 4 32.13 92.52 -82.09
CA LYS A 4 32.35 91.12 -82.62
C LYS A 4 32.92 90.93 -84.07
N LYS A 5 33.83 89.99 -84.43
CA LYS A 5 34.04 88.58 -84.00
C LYS A 5 35.16 87.84 -84.82
N ASN A 6 35.99 87.00 -84.17
CA ASN A 6 36.87 85.91 -84.71
C ASN A 6 38.01 86.31 -85.70
N MET A 7 39.07 85.52 -85.99
CA MET A 7 39.31 84.06 -85.84
C MET A 7 40.80 83.67 -85.60
N LYS A 8 41.05 82.40 -85.22
CA LYS A 8 42.34 81.65 -85.04
C LYS A 8 43.32 81.82 -86.23
N ASN A 9 44.65 81.58 -86.17
CA ASN A 9 45.55 80.77 -85.31
C ASN A 9 47.02 81.34 -85.44
N LEU A 10 48.15 80.86 -84.88
CA LEU A 10 48.53 79.74 -83.97
C LEU A 10 49.62 80.19 -82.94
N LEU A 11 50.91 79.78 -83.06
CA LEU A 11 52.00 80.05 -82.09
C LEU A 11 53.43 79.93 -82.70
N PHE A 12 54.47 80.36 -81.96
CA PHE A 12 55.88 80.55 -82.40
C PHE A 12 56.90 79.79 -81.54
N ALA A 13 58.17 79.70 -81.98
CA ALA A 13 59.34 79.16 -81.24
C ALA A 13 60.32 80.28 -80.82
N PHE A 14 61.31 80.03 -79.93
CA PHE A 14 62.57 80.80 -79.82
C PHE A 14 63.68 80.03 -79.03
N LEU A 15 64.80 80.68 -78.65
CA LEU A 15 66.18 80.21 -78.94
C LEU A 15 67.27 80.60 -77.89
N GLY A 16 68.35 79.80 -77.77
CA GLY A 16 69.64 80.15 -77.10
C GLY A 16 69.85 79.51 -75.70
N LEU A 17 71.07 79.41 -75.12
CA LEU A 17 72.45 79.67 -75.60
C LEU A 17 73.48 78.84 -74.77
N LEU A 18 74.75 78.80 -75.20
CA LEU A 18 75.94 78.09 -74.64
C LEU A 18 76.09 78.05 -73.10
N LEU A 19 76.62 76.92 -72.59
CA LEU A 19 77.91 76.85 -71.86
C LEU A 19 78.36 75.38 -71.66
N VAL A 20 79.68 75.12 -71.58
CA VAL A 20 80.27 73.79 -71.39
C VAL A 20 81.11 73.78 -70.11
N ALA A 21 80.82 72.86 -69.19
CA ALA A 21 81.62 72.63 -67.98
C ALA A 21 81.59 71.15 -67.59
N SER A 22 82.73 70.65 -67.11
CA SER A 22 83.03 69.25 -66.77
C SER A 22 81.89 68.51 -66.05
N CYS A 23 81.42 67.40 -66.63
CA CYS A 23 80.52 66.48 -65.96
C CYS A 23 81.27 65.67 -64.90
N LYS A 24 80.93 65.86 -63.62
CA LYS A 24 81.07 64.80 -62.61
C LYS A 24 79.86 63.88 -62.71
N ASP A 25 80.10 62.58 -62.60
CA ASP A 25 79.03 61.59 -62.51
C ASP A 25 78.12 61.87 -61.30
N LYS A 26 76.81 61.87 -61.55
CA LYS A 26 75.80 61.83 -60.49
C LYS A 26 75.45 60.38 -60.24
N GLU A 27 76.10 59.78 -59.27
CA GLU A 27 75.68 58.51 -58.69
C GLU A 27 74.24 58.66 -58.17
N SER A 28 73.38 57.68 -58.48
CA SER A 28 71.99 57.68 -58.00
C SER A 28 71.99 57.54 -56.47
N PRO A 29 71.07 58.21 -55.73
CA PRO A 29 70.85 57.85 -54.34
C PRO A 29 70.53 56.34 -54.25
N PRO A 30 71.01 55.64 -53.20
CA PRO A 30 70.79 54.21 -53.06
C PRO A 30 69.28 53.90 -52.90
N PRO A 31 68.81 52.77 -53.43
CA PRO A 31 67.39 52.44 -53.49
C PRO A 31 66.76 52.38 -52.09
N LYS A 32 65.61 53.02 -51.91
CA LYS A 32 64.88 53.01 -50.64
C LYS A 32 64.38 51.60 -50.32
N LYS A 33 64.95 51.03 -49.25
CA LYS A 33 64.58 49.74 -48.68
C LYS A 33 63.40 49.83 -47.72
N VAL A 34 62.71 48.72 -47.55
CA VAL A 34 61.65 48.50 -46.56
C VAL A 34 62.27 48.57 -45.16
N ALA A 35 61.59 49.26 -44.24
CA ALA A 35 61.94 49.40 -42.83
C ALA A 35 60.98 48.66 -41.90
N SER A 36 59.70 48.55 -42.27
CA SER A 36 58.71 47.71 -41.57
C SER A 36 57.67 47.12 -42.53
N ILE A 37 57.04 46.03 -42.10
CA ILE A 37 55.88 45.40 -42.72
C ILE A 37 54.81 45.31 -41.62
N ALA A 38 53.54 45.51 -41.95
CA ALA A 38 52.42 45.14 -41.09
C ALA A 38 51.46 44.22 -41.85
N ILE A 39 50.93 43.20 -41.16
CA ILE A 39 49.99 42.23 -41.71
C ILE A 39 48.57 42.53 -41.20
N ALA A 40 47.58 42.50 -42.09
CA ALA A 40 46.17 42.59 -41.75
C ALA A 40 45.40 41.33 -42.23
N PRO A 41 44.44 40.80 -41.45
CA PRO A 41 44.12 41.18 -40.06
C PRO A 41 45.28 40.87 -39.09
N SER A 42 45.28 41.47 -37.90
CA SER A 42 46.35 41.27 -36.90
C SER A 42 46.30 39.91 -36.18
N SER A 43 45.21 39.16 -36.33
CA SER A 43 45.08 37.76 -35.95
C SER A 43 44.09 37.06 -36.88
N ALA A 44 44.24 35.75 -37.08
CA ALA A 44 43.37 35.00 -37.97
C ALA A 44 43.21 33.52 -37.58
N SER A 45 42.08 32.95 -37.99
CA SER A 45 41.71 31.55 -37.82
C SER A 45 41.09 31.07 -39.13
N VAL A 46 41.36 29.83 -39.53
CA VAL A 46 40.87 29.26 -40.80
C VAL A 46 40.49 27.79 -40.58
N ALA A 47 39.31 27.38 -41.05
CA ALA A 47 38.92 25.97 -40.97
C ALA A 47 39.65 25.16 -42.05
N VAL A 48 39.89 23.87 -41.78
CA VAL A 48 40.38 22.91 -42.78
C VAL A 48 39.48 22.94 -44.02
N GLY A 49 40.08 23.13 -45.20
CA GLY A 49 39.39 23.26 -46.49
C GLY A 49 38.95 24.69 -46.85
N LEU A 50 39.07 25.66 -45.94
CA LEU A 50 38.77 27.08 -46.20
C LEU A 50 40.04 27.93 -46.37
N THR A 51 39.84 29.17 -46.81
CA THR A 51 40.92 30.14 -47.08
C THR A 51 40.73 31.46 -46.33
N GLN A 52 41.84 32.11 -45.99
CA GLN A 52 41.89 33.45 -45.40
C GLN A 52 42.90 34.30 -46.16
N GLN A 53 42.47 35.43 -46.71
CA GLN A 53 43.36 36.40 -47.34
C GLN A 53 44.12 37.20 -46.27
N LEU A 54 45.43 37.30 -46.38
CA LEU A 54 46.26 38.28 -45.66
C LEU A 54 46.63 39.43 -46.60
N THR A 55 46.77 40.63 -46.06
CA THR A 55 47.32 41.79 -46.79
C THR A 55 48.47 42.41 -46.03
N THR A 56 49.44 42.98 -46.75
CA THR A 56 50.61 43.66 -46.17
C THR A 56 50.65 45.12 -46.56
N THR A 57 50.89 45.99 -45.58
CA THR A 57 51.41 47.34 -45.80
C THR A 57 52.91 47.36 -45.50
N VAL A 58 53.67 48.18 -46.22
CA VAL A 58 55.11 48.32 -46.03
C VAL A 58 55.47 49.79 -45.90
N GLU A 59 56.36 50.11 -44.96
CA GLU A 59 56.93 51.46 -44.80
C GLU A 59 58.47 51.42 -44.97
N PRO A 60 59.11 52.47 -45.52
CA PRO A 60 58.48 53.69 -46.04
C PRO A 60 57.63 53.39 -47.28
N SER A 61 56.47 54.02 -47.38
CA SER A 61 55.48 53.81 -48.45
C SER A 61 55.98 54.21 -49.85
N ASP A 62 57.17 54.81 -49.96
CA ASP A 62 57.91 55.05 -51.20
C ASP A 62 59.14 54.14 -51.42
N ALA A 63 59.25 53.02 -50.69
CA ALA A 63 60.23 51.97 -50.96
C ALA A 63 60.10 51.41 -52.38
N GLU A 64 61.24 51.14 -53.02
CA GLU A 64 61.29 50.82 -54.46
C GLU A 64 60.76 49.41 -54.78
N LYS A 65 60.95 48.46 -53.86
CA LYS A 65 60.50 47.06 -53.98
C LYS A 65 59.62 46.70 -52.78
N LYS A 66 58.31 46.87 -52.95
CA LYS A 66 57.28 46.68 -51.91
C LYS A 66 56.78 45.23 -51.80
N GLU A 67 57.25 44.35 -52.67
CA GLU A 67 56.85 42.93 -52.68
C GLU A 67 57.38 42.18 -51.45
N VAL A 68 56.55 41.30 -50.91
CA VAL A 68 56.92 40.32 -49.90
C VAL A 68 56.92 38.91 -50.50
N THR A 69 57.78 38.04 -49.97
CA THR A 69 57.67 36.59 -50.13
C THR A 69 56.98 36.03 -48.90
N TRP A 70 55.91 35.27 -49.11
CA TRP A 70 55.18 34.57 -48.05
C TRP A 70 55.79 33.19 -47.77
N SER A 71 55.76 32.76 -46.51
CA SER A 71 56.09 31.38 -46.12
C SER A 71 55.27 30.93 -44.90
N SER A 72 55.09 29.61 -44.75
CA SER A 72 54.44 28.99 -43.60
C SER A 72 55.45 28.17 -42.80
N SER A 73 55.36 28.23 -41.48
CA SER A 73 56.17 27.37 -40.58
C SER A 73 55.83 25.89 -40.70
N ASP A 74 54.63 25.55 -41.16
CA ASP A 74 54.21 24.18 -41.46
C ASP A 74 53.18 24.15 -42.61
N PRO A 75 53.65 24.02 -43.87
CA PRO A 75 52.79 23.92 -45.04
C PRO A 75 51.83 22.72 -45.06
N SER A 76 51.98 21.72 -44.16
CA SER A 76 51.02 20.60 -44.04
C SER A 76 49.80 20.93 -43.18
N LYS A 77 49.89 21.99 -42.35
CA LYS A 77 48.79 22.51 -41.53
C LYS A 77 48.08 23.67 -42.22
N ALA A 78 48.82 24.64 -42.71
CA ALA A 78 48.30 25.65 -43.63
C ALA A 78 49.37 26.11 -44.63
N SER A 79 49.00 26.13 -45.90
CA SER A 79 49.80 26.72 -46.97
C SER A 79 49.45 28.20 -47.14
N VAL A 80 50.35 28.96 -47.77
CA VAL A 80 50.12 30.37 -48.17
C VAL A 80 50.65 30.54 -49.59
N ASP A 81 49.89 31.22 -50.45
CA ASP A 81 50.29 31.47 -51.84
C ASP A 81 51.10 32.77 -52.01
N ALA A 82 51.48 33.09 -53.26
CA ALA A 82 52.23 34.29 -53.58
C ALA A 82 51.44 35.61 -53.40
N ALA A 83 50.11 35.54 -53.31
CA ALA A 83 49.23 36.68 -53.07
C ALA A 83 48.88 36.87 -51.58
N GLY A 84 49.29 35.95 -50.70
CA GLY A 84 48.97 35.97 -49.27
C GLY A 84 47.66 35.26 -48.91
N LEU A 85 47.09 34.46 -49.81
CA LEU A 85 45.94 33.62 -49.52
C LEU A 85 46.39 32.38 -48.75
N VAL A 86 46.03 32.31 -47.47
CA VAL A 86 46.29 31.16 -46.59
C VAL A 86 45.19 30.12 -46.79
N THR A 87 45.54 28.83 -46.92
CA THR A 87 44.59 27.71 -47.00
C THR A 87 44.77 26.77 -45.82
N GLY A 88 43.71 26.49 -45.07
CA GLY A 88 43.74 25.51 -43.97
C GLY A 88 43.72 24.07 -44.47
N LEU A 89 44.64 23.22 -44.03
CA LEU A 89 44.81 21.85 -44.51
C LEU A 89 44.69 20.79 -43.40
N THR A 90 45.35 20.98 -42.25
CA THR A 90 45.20 20.10 -41.08
C THR A 90 45.24 20.88 -39.77
N LYS A 91 44.53 20.36 -38.75
CA LYS A 91 44.34 21.04 -37.46
C LYS A 91 45.66 21.38 -36.77
N GLY A 92 45.80 22.61 -36.30
CA GLY A 92 46.94 23.04 -35.49
C GLY A 92 47.15 24.55 -35.51
N VAL A 93 48.38 24.98 -35.24
CA VAL A 93 48.77 26.39 -35.25
C VAL A 93 50.01 26.52 -36.12
N VAL A 94 50.06 27.54 -36.98
CA VAL A 94 51.23 27.87 -37.80
C VAL A 94 51.55 29.36 -37.72
N THR A 95 52.81 29.71 -37.95
CA THR A 95 53.23 31.08 -38.15
C THR A 95 53.44 31.33 -39.65
N ILE A 96 52.68 32.25 -40.22
CA ILE A 96 52.89 32.75 -41.57
C ILE A 96 53.81 33.97 -41.50
N THR A 97 54.83 34.01 -42.35
CA THR A 97 55.82 35.10 -42.42
C THR A 97 55.74 35.82 -43.75
N ALA A 98 55.75 37.16 -43.72
CA ALA A 98 56.01 38.02 -44.87
C ALA A 98 57.45 38.53 -44.78
N LEU A 99 58.27 38.34 -45.82
CA LEU A 99 59.67 38.78 -45.90
C LEU A 99 59.86 39.72 -47.11
N ALA A 100 60.42 40.91 -46.92
CA ALA A 100 60.63 41.88 -48.01
C ALA A 100 61.63 41.37 -49.07
N LYS A 101 61.28 41.49 -50.36
CA LYS A 101 62.11 41.04 -51.50
C LYS A 101 63.25 42.01 -51.88
N ASP A 102 63.39 43.12 -51.19
CA ASP A 102 64.37 44.18 -51.45
C ASP A 102 65.77 43.91 -50.88
N GLY A 103 65.92 42.83 -50.08
CA GLY A 103 67.14 42.51 -49.36
C GLY A 103 67.39 43.43 -48.15
N SER A 104 66.33 43.97 -47.52
CA SER A 104 66.37 44.56 -46.18
C SER A 104 66.45 43.51 -45.06
N ASN A 105 65.98 42.28 -45.34
CA ASN A 105 65.69 41.21 -44.38
C ASN A 105 64.60 41.57 -43.35
N VAL A 106 63.84 42.65 -43.57
CA VAL A 106 62.66 42.99 -42.76
C VAL A 106 61.58 41.94 -42.99
N LYS A 107 61.00 41.46 -41.89
CA LYS A 107 59.92 40.47 -41.87
C LYS A 107 58.87 40.81 -40.82
N GLU A 108 57.64 40.38 -41.07
CA GLU A 108 56.56 40.37 -40.07
C GLU A 108 55.86 39.00 -40.09
N THR A 109 55.21 38.65 -38.98
CA THR A 109 54.61 37.33 -38.75
C THR A 109 53.19 37.41 -38.20
N ILE A 110 52.33 36.49 -38.63
CA ILE A 110 50.99 36.29 -38.06
C ILE A 110 50.82 34.82 -37.65
N ILE A 111 50.19 34.59 -36.50
CA ILE A 111 49.79 33.26 -36.06
C ILE A 111 48.41 32.93 -36.65
N ILE A 112 48.34 31.81 -37.37
CA ILE A 112 47.10 31.27 -37.94
C ILE A 112 46.71 30.02 -37.14
N HIS A 113 45.50 30.03 -36.60
CA HIS A 113 44.89 28.85 -35.99
C HIS A 113 44.11 28.08 -37.05
N VAL A 114 44.52 26.85 -37.34
CA VAL A 114 43.82 25.95 -38.27
C VAL A 114 42.84 25.09 -37.47
N THR A 115 41.55 25.38 -37.61
CA THR A 115 40.47 24.72 -36.88
C THR A 115 39.81 23.63 -37.72
N VAL A 116 38.98 22.80 -37.08
CA VAL A 116 38.08 21.88 -37.77
C VAL A 116 36.69 22.22 -37.27
N SER A 117 35.79 22.59 -38.19
CA SER A 117 34.40 22.88 -37.86
C SER A 117 33.62 21.59 -37.58
N ALA A 118 32.59 21.68 -36.76
CA ALA A 118 31.56 20.66 -36.68
C ALA A 118 30.86 20.51 -38.05
N ALA A 119 30.40 19.30 -38.34
CA ALA A 119 29.63 18.97 -39.54
C ALA A 119 28.28 18.31 -39.19
N VAL A 120 28.22 17.53 -38.12
CA VAL A 120 26.97 16.97 -37.56
C VAL A 120 27.12 16.75 -36.05
N ILE A 121 26.00 16.89 -35.32
CA ILE A 121 25.89 16.52 -33.91
C ILE A 121 24.94 15.33 -33.81
N ALA A 122 25.28 14.31 -33.03
CA ALA A 122 24.36 13.22 -32.67
C ALA A 122 23.96 13.34 -31.19
N ILE A 123 22.66 13.35 -30.90
CA ILE A 123 22.13 13.40 -29.53
C ILE A 123 21.68 12.00 -29.10
N THR A 124 21.98 11.61 -27.86
CA THR A 124 21.50 10.36 -27.25
C THR A 124 20.88 10.57 -25.86
N PRO A 125 19.86 9.78 -25.48
CA PRO A 125 19.15 8.78 -26.29
C PRO A 125 18.22 9.44 -27.35
N LEU A 126 17.89 8.68 -28.41
CA LEU A 126 17.10 9.18 -29.56
C LEU A 126 15.62 9.46 -29.23
N ASN A 127 15.06 8.76 -28.23
CA ASN A 127 13.68 8.94 -27.76
C ASN A 127 13.68 9.24 -26.24
N PRO A 128 14.18 10.42 -25.82
CA PRO A 128 14.35 10.74 -24.41
C PRO A 128 12.99 11.02 -23.75
N SER A 129 12.81 10.49 -22.53
CA SER A 129 11.58 10.69 -21.75
C SER A 129 11.88 10.65 -20.26
N VAL A 130 11.15 11.45 -19.49
CA VAL A 130 11.35 11.65 -18.04
C VAL A 130 10.01 11.93 -17.36
N GLY A 131 9.89 11.67 -16.06
CA GLY A 131 8.74 12.10 -15.26
C GLY A 131 8.82 13.58 -14.87
N VAL A 132 7.71 14.18 -14.43
CA VAL A 132 7.72 15.55 -13.86
C VAL A 132 8.55 15.57 -12.58
N GLY A 133 9.44 16.56 -12.44
CA GLY A 133 10.44 16.65 -11.37
C GLY A 133 11.68 15.77 -11.58
N GLY A 134 11.63 14.79 -12.48
CA GLY A 134 12.77 13.94 -12.81
C GLY A 134 13.79 14.61 -13.73
N THR A 135 15.02 14.10 -13.73
CA THR A 135 16.12 14.57 -14.58
C THR A 135 16.62 13.49 -15.54
N LEU A 136 17.19 13.91 -16.68
CA LEU A 136 17.79 13.04 -17.68
C LEU A 136 18.98 13.77 -18.33
N ALA A 137 20.18 13.19 -18.24
CA ALA A 137 21.34 13.68 -18.98
C ALA A 137 21.22 13.30 -20.47
N LEU A 138 21.30 14.29 -21.36
CA LEU A 138 21.44 14.09 -22.80
C LEU A 138 22.90 14.26 -23.18
N ALA A 139 23.44 13.32 -23.95
CA ALA A 139 24.79 13.42 -24.50
C ALA A 139 24.75 13.92 -25.95
N ALA A 140 25.73 14.73 -26.33
CA ALA A 140 25.96 15.16 -27.70
C ALA A 140 27.36 14.73 -28.16
N ALA A 141 27.46 14.14 -29.35
CA ALA A 141 28.72 13.81 -29.99
C ALA A 141 28.91 14.67 -31.24
N VAL A 142 30.01 15.43 -31.32
CA VAL A 142 30.28 16.36 -32.43
C VAL A 142 31.23 15.70 -33.43
N SER A 143 30.76 15.50 -34.66
CA SER A 143 31.54 14.90 -35.75
C SER A 143 31.99 15.98 -36.75
N PRO A 144 33.23 15.94 -37.27
CA PRO A 144 34.28 14.94 -37.00
C PRO A 144 34.92 15.12 -35.61
N ALA A 145 35.49 14.06 -35.05
CA ALA A 145 36.13 14.08 -33.71
C ALA A 145 37.32 15.07 -33.59
N GLY A 146 37.85 15.57 -34.70
CA GLY A 146 38.83 16.66 -34.72
C GLY A 146 38.25 18.04 -34.41
N ALA A 147 36.92 18.22 -34.53
CA ALA A 147 36.23 19.47 -34.24
C ALA A 147 36.21 19.80 -32.74
N TYR A 148 35.83 21.04 -32.41
CA TYR A 148 35.62 21.44 -31.01
C TYR A 148 34.34 20.78 -30.47
N GLN A 149 34.48 19.97 -29.41
CA GLN A 149 33.43 19.05 -28.95
C GLN A 149 32.40 19.67 -28.00
N ALA A 150 32.57 20.94 -27.61
CA ALA A 150 31.61 21.61 -26.75
C ALA A 150 30.34 21.99 -27.52
N VAL A 151 29.19 21.82 -26.88
CA VAL A 151 27.88 22.26 -27.36
C VAL A 151 27.20 23.13 -26.31
N THR A 152 26.32 24.01 -26.76
CA THR A 152 25.38 24.74 -25.89
C THR A 152 23.99 24.17 -26.08
N TRP A 153 23.28 23.89 -24.98
CA TRP A 153 21.93 23.32 -24.99
C TRP A 153 20.85 24.39 -24.82
N THR A 154 19.71 24.20 -25.49
CA THR A 154 18.49 25.02 -25.35
C THR A 154 17.23 24.16 -25.43
N SER A 155 16.13 24.65 -24.87
CA SER A 155 14.80 24.03 -24.93
C SER A 155 13.79 24.98 -25.56
N SER A 156 12.95 24.47 -26.46
CA SER A 156 11.84 25.21 -27.07
C SER A 156 10.72 25.54 -26.08
N ALA A 157 10.64 24.84 -24.94
CA ALA A 157 9.61 25.02 -23.93
C ALA A 157 10.16 24.71 -22.51
N PRO A 158 10.94 25.63 -21.89
CA PRO A 158 11.53 25.43 -20.57
C PRO A 158 10.53 25.12 -19.44
N THR A 159 9.26 25.53 -19.60
CA THR A 159 8.15 25.24 -18.68
C THR A 159 7.59 23.82 -18.81
N ILE A 160 7.88 23.12 -19.92
CA ILE A 160 7.59 21.69 -20.13
C ILE A 160 8.82 20.89 -19.74
N ALA A 161 9.97 21.18 -20.36
CA ALA A 161 11.25 20.63 -19.95
C ALA A 161 12.35 21.70 -20.01
N ALA A 162 12.98 21.95 -18.87
CA ALA A 162 14.19 22.76 -18.80
C ALA A 162 15.41 21.91 -19.22
N ILE A 163 16.50 22.57 -19.61
CA ILE A 163 17.80 21.92 -19.79
C ILE A 163 18.91 22.87 -19.36
N ASP A 164 19.91 22.35 -18.63
CA ASP A 164 21.10 23.09 -18.28
C ASP A 164 21.97 23.36 -19.54
N PRO A 165 22.25 24.62 -19.89
CA PRO A 165 22.91 24.96 -21.16
C PRO A 165 24.32 24.39 -21.36
N ALA A 166 25.02 24.00 -20.29
CA ALA A 166 26.42 23.58 -20.33
C ALA A 166 26.61 22.06 -20.17
N THR A 167 25.77 21.42 -19.35
CA THR A 167 25.89 20.00 -18.99
C THR A 167 24.94 19.08 -19.76
N GLY A 168 23.89 19.62 -20.38
CA GLY A 168 22.89 18.81 -21.11
C GLY A 168 21.94 18.02 -20.19
N VAL A 169 21.93 18.31 -18.88
CA VAL A 169 20.97 17.71 -17.95
C VAL A 169 19.61 18.39 -18.12
N ALA A 170 18.64 17.64 -18.64
CA ALA A 170 17.26 18.07 -18.78
C ALA A 170 16.44 17.73 -17.52
N THR A 171 15.43 18.55 -17.23
CA THR A 171 14.52 18.39 -16.09
C THR A 171 13.08 18.53 -16.55
N GLY A 172 12.23 17.54 -16.25
CA GLY A 172 10.79 17.61 -16.53
C GLY A 172 10.09 18.61 -15.60
N ALA A 173 9.43 19.62 -16.16
CA ALA A 173 8.76 20.68 -15.41
C ALA A 173 7.23 20.58 -15.48
N SER A 174 6.66 20.16 -16.61
CA SER A 174 5.25 19.80 -16.76
C SER A 174 5.04 18.82 -17.91
N VAL A 175 3.91 18.12 -17.93
CA VAL A 175 3.61 17.07 -18.92
C VAL A 175 3.48 17.65 -20.32
N GLY A 176 4.17 17.03 -21.29
CA GLY A 176 4.15 17.46 -22.69
C GLY A 176 5.43 17.08 -23.43
N THR A 177 5.70 17.77 -24.53
CA THR A 177 6.91 17.60 -25.34
C THR A 177 7.65 18.92 -25.52
N ALA A 178 8.97 18.90 -25.40
CA ALA A 178 9.84 20.02 -25.72
C ALA A 178 10.88 19.58 -26.75
N VAL A 179 11.20 20.45 -27.71
CA VAL A 179 12.32 20.24 -28.63
C VAL A 179 13.58 20.77 -27.95
N ILE A 180 14.49 19.86 -27.65
CA ILE A 180 15.82 20.19 -27.13
C ILE A 180 16.77 20.33 -28.31
N THR A 181 17.58 21.38 -28.31
CA THR A 181 18.58 21.67 -29.36
C THR A 181 19.97 21.71 -28.75
N ALA A 182 20.91 20.96 -29.34
CA ALA A 182 22.34 21.12 -29.10
C ALA A 182 22.96 21.90 -30.27
N SER A 183 23.70 22.97 -29.96
CA SER A 183 24.38 23.82 -30.94
C SER A 183 25.90 23.75 -30.75
N ALA A 184 26.67 23.58 -31.83
CA ALA A 184 28.12 23.53 -31.74
C ALA A 184 28.71 24.88 -31.27
N ALA A 185 29.56 24.85 -30.23
CA ALA A 185 30.16 26.05 -29.63
C ALA A 185 31.37 26.60 -30.42
N ASP A 186 31.59 26.13 -31.64
CA ASP A 186 32.71 26.49 -32.52
C ASP A 186 32.38 27.63 -33.51
N GLY A 187 31.14 28.10 -33.54
CA GLY A 187 30.65 29.12 -34.48
C GLY A 187 30.25 28.59 -35.86
N SER A 188 30.25 27.27 -36.08
CA SER A 188 29.82 26.64 -37.35
C SER A 188 28.33 26.80 -37.65
N ASN A 189 27.52 27.12 -36.64
CA ASN A 189 26.04 27.11 -36.67
C ASN A 189 25.42 25.72 -36.90
N ILE A 190 26.20 24.63 -36.79
CA ILE A 190 25.64 23.28 -36.78
C ILE A 190 24.83 23.07 -35.50
N THR A 191 23.60 22.56 -35.68
CA THR A 191 22.70 22.19 -34.59
C THR A 191 22.11 20.81 -34.84
N GLN A 192 21.69 20.13 -33.78
CA GLN A 192 20.83 18.95 -33.84
C GLN A 192 19.71 19.09 -32.81
N THR A 193 18.54 18.54 -33.13
CA THR A 193 17.37 18.54 -32.24
C THR A 193 16.97 17.13 -31.80
N VAL A 194 16.29 17.03 -30.65
CA VAL A 194 15.59 15.82 -30.20
C VAL A 194 14.31 16.22 -29.45
N SER A 195 13.26 15.40 -29.55
CA SER A 195 12.00 15.62 -28.83
C SER A 195 12.02 14.93 -27.48
N LEU A 196 12.07 15.70 -26.39
CA LEU A 196 11.98 15.21 -25.01
C LEU A 196 10.52 15.13 -24.57
N THR A 197 10.07 13.93 -24.20
CA THR A 197 8.70 13.68 -23.73
C THR A 197 8.65 13.61 -22.20
N VAL A 198 8.07 14.63 -21.57
CA VAL A 198 7.81 14.65 -20.13
C VAL A 198 6.45 14.00 -19.87
N LYS A 199 6.47 12.89 -19.13
CA LYS A 199 5.29 12.13 -18.73
C LYS A 199 4.86 12.52 -17.32
N SER A 200 3.59 12.31 -17.01
CA SER A 200 3.13 12.37 -15.62
C SER A 200 3.77 11.23 -14.81
N ASN A 201 3.93 11.46 -13.51
CA ASN A 201 4.37 10.45 -12.57
C ASN A 201 3.24 9.45 -12.30
N GLU A 202 3.55 8.16 -12.38
CA GLU A 202 2.58 7.11 -12.12
C GLU A 202 2.07 7.14 -10.68
N VAL A 203 0.79 6.86 -10.54
CA VAL A 203 0.07 6.87 -9.26
C VAL A 203 -0.77 5.61 -9.13
N SER A 204 -0.81 5.03 -7.93
CA SER A 204 -1.61 3.84 -7.63
C SER A 204 -2.01 3.77 -6.17
N VAL A 205 -3.04 2.97 -5.88
CA VAL A 205 -3.48 2.61 -4.53
C VAL A 205 -3.03 1.17 -4.24
N SER A 206 -2.39 0.97 -3.09
CA SER A 206 -1.90 -0.33 -2.61
C SER A 206 -2.72 -0.92 -1.47
N ALA A 207 -3.52 -0.10 -0.77
CA ALA A 207 -4.50 -0.56 0.22
C ALA A 207 -5.63 0.48 0.41
N ILE A 208 -6.85 0.00 0.69
CA ILE A 208 -7.97 0.78 1.22
C ILE A 208 -8.50 0.04 2.44
N THR A 209 -8.64 0.73 3.56
CA THR A 209 -9.10 0.15 4.83
C THR A 209 -10.15 1.04 5.51
N LEU A 210 -11.11 0.40 6.20
CA LEU A 210 -12.26 1.05 6.83
C LEU A 210 -12.32 0.79 8.34
N GLY A 211 -12.95 1.71 9.07
CA GLY A 211 -13.14 1.63 10.52
C GLY A 211 -11.89 1.96 11.33
N HIS A 212 -11.94 1.69 12.63
CA HIS A 212 -10.77 1.77 13.52
C HIS A 212 -9.90 0.50 13.44
N GLU A 213 -10.56 -0.60 13.07
CA GLU A 213 -10.09 -1.95 12.85
C GLU A 213 -9.31 -2.16 11.53
N ASN A 214 -9.24 -1.14 10.68
CA ASN A 214 -8.58 -1.18 9.37
C ASN A 214 -9.02 -2.36 8.48
N LEU A 215 -10.33 -2.61 8.43
CA LEU A 215 -10.95 -3.65 7.61
C LEU A 215 -10.59 -3.45 6.13
N ASN A 216 -9.86 -4.40 5.54
CA ASN A 216 -9.37 -4.29 4.17
C ASN A 216 -10.51 -4.41 3.13
N VAL A 217 -10.56 -3.46 2.21
CA VAL A 217 -11.49 -3.45 1.07
C VAL A 217 -10.82 -4.12 -0.14
N PRO A 218 -11.53 -4.94 -0.93
CA PRO A 218 -11.03 -5.37 -2.24
C PRO A 218 -10.68 -4.15 -3.10
N LEU A 219 -9.46 -4.06 -3.61
CA LEU A 219 -9.05 -2.91 -4.43
C LEU A 219 -9.79 -2.95 -5.77
N PRO A 220 -10.59 -1.92 -6.14
CA PRO A 220 -11.12 -1.82 -7.48
C PRO A 220 -10.00 -1.46 -8.47
N ALA A 221 -10.19 -1.86 -9.73
CA ALA A 221 -9.40 -1.32 -10.83
C ALA A 221 -9.60 0.20 -10.96
N GLU A 222 -8.75 0.87 -11.74
CA GLU A 222 -8.91 2.29 -12.07
C GLU A 222 -10.27 2.56 -12.73
N GLY A 223 -11.01 3.55 -12.24
CA GLY A 223 -12.40 3.84 -12.62
C GLY A 223 -13.44 2.84 -12.10
N GLY A 224 -13.00 1.79 -11.40
CA GLY A 224 -13.84 0.68 -10.95
C GLY A 224 -14.59 0.91 -9.65
N TYR A 225 -15.48 -0.05 -9.36
CA TYR A 225 -16.27 -0.13 -8.13
C TYR A 225 -15.92 -1.40 -7.35
N ALA A 226 -15.76 -1.26 -6.03
CA ALA A 226 -15.70 -2.37 -5.09
C ALA A 226 -16.77 -2.20 -4.00
N SER A 227 -17.30 -3.31 -3.50
CA SER A 227 -18.24 -3.32 -2.37
C SER A 227 -17.75 -4.23 -1.26
N ILE A 228 -17.95 -3.83 -0.01
CA ILE A 228 -17.68 -4.67 1.16
C ILE A 228 -18.96 -5.03 1.91
N SER A 229 -19.15 -6.34 2.10
CA SER A 229 -20.21 -6.97 2.89
C SER A 229 -19.70 -7.34 4.28
N ASN A 230 -20.64 -7.68 5.18
CA ASN A 230 -20.39 -8.11 6.55
C ASN A 230 -19.51 -7.15 7.36
N VAL A 231 -19.63 -5.85 7.10
CA VAL A 231 -18.92 -4.82 7.88
C VAL A 231 -19.22 -4.94 9.39
N PRO A 232 -18.25 -4.69 10.29
CA PRO A 232 -18.47 -4.71 11.72
C PRO A 232 -19.53 -3.71 12.17
N HIS A 233 -20.27 -4.05 13.23
CA HIS A 233 -21.33 -3.20 13.77
C HIS A 233 -20.84 -1.78 14.09
N THR A 234 -19.58 -1.58 14.52
CA THR A 234 -19.02 -0.24 14.77
C THR A 234 -18.77 0.60 13.53
N ALA A 235 -18.47 -0.01 12.38
CA ALA A 235 -18.36 0.70 11.11
C ALA A 235 -19.74 0.92 10.46
N ALA A 236 -20.72 0.08 10.79
CA ALA A 236 -22.00 0.03 10.10
C ALA A 236 -23.18 0.67 10.86
N SER A 237 -23.08 0.85 12.19
CA SER A 237 -24.14 1.49 13.00
C SER A 237 -24.34 2.97 12.68
N ASP A 238 -23.31 3.62 12.15
CA ASP A 238 -23.37 4.97 11.59
C ASP A 238 -22.51 5.02 10.32
N ILE A 239 -23.05 4.51 9.21
CA ILE A 239 -22.39 4.55 7.88
C ILE A 239 -22.04 5.96 7.42
N ARG A 240 -22.55 7.02 8.08
CA ARG A 240 -22.19 8.41 7.81
C ARG A 240 -20.87 8.83 8.45
N LYS A 241 -20.30 7.98 9.30
CA LYS A 241 -19.08 8.26 10.08
C LYS A 241 -18.08 7.11 10.03
N VAL A 242 -17.79 6.59 8.84
CA VAL A 242 -16.77 5.54 8.68
C VAL A 242 -15.39 6.17 8.48
N LYS A 243 -14.46 5.88 9.40
CA LYS A 243 -13.04 6.21 9.21
C LYS A 243 -12.49 5.47 7.99
N VAL A 244 -11.73 6.16 7.14
CA VAL A 244 -11.04 5.57 5.99
C VAL A 244 -9.53 5.82 6.10
N ASN A 245 -8.72 4.82 5.76
CA ASN A 245 -7.29 4.99 5.52
C ASN A 245 -6.95 4.39 4.13
N ILE A 246 -6.14 5.11 3.36
CA ILE A 246 -5.73 4.72 2.00
C ILE A 246 -4.20 4.77 1.94
N THR A 247 -3.59 3.80 1.27
CA THR A 247 -2.15 3.74 1.02
C THR A 247 -1.91 3.81 -0.48
N THR A 248 -0.97 4.67 -0.89
CA THR A 248 -0.68 5.01 -2.28
C THR A 248 0.81 4.89 -2.58
N THR A 249 1.20 5.15 -3.84
CA THR A 249 2.52 5.70 -4.15
C THR A 249 2.85 6.92 -3.29
N ALA A 250 4.14 7.16 -3.07
CA ALA A 250 4.62 8.33 -2.32
C ALA A 250 4.12 9.65 -2.94
N GLU A 251 3.94 10.67 -2.10
CA GLU A 251 3.60 12.06 -2.48
C GLU A 251 2.27 12.27 -3.22
N ALA A 252 1.50 11.21 -3.49
CA ALA A 252 0.19 11.31 -4.13
C ALA A 252 -0.84 12.05 -3.25
N THR A 253 -1.60 12.96 -3.85
CA THR A 253 -2.67 13.72 -3.21
C THR A 253 -4.01 13.00 -3.37
N ILE A 254 -4.80 12.87 -2.30
CA ILE A 254 -6.11 12.20 -2.35
C ILE A 254 -7.23 13.22 -2.13
N LYS A 255 -8.35 13.09 -2.86
CA LYS A 255 -9.58 13.84 -2.63
C LYS A 255 -10.82 12.94 -2.52
N ILE A 256 -11.84 13.45 -1.85
CA ILE A 256 -13.23 12.94 -1.87
C ILE A 256 -14.12 14.07 -2.37
N GLY A 257 -14.60 13.97 -3.61
CA GLY A 257 -15.11 15.13 -4.35
C GLY A 257 -14.04 16.23 -4.41
N ASP A 258 -14.41 17.47 -4.11
CA ASP A 258 -13.46 18.60 -4.10
C ASP A 258 -12.56 18.65 -2.85
N ARG A 259 -12.88 17.89 -1.80
CA ARG A 259 -12.21 17.99 -0.49
C ARG A 259 -10.92 17.18 -0.46
N LEU A 260 -9.84 17.80 0.00
CA LEU A 260 -8.59 17.11 0.33
C LEU A 260 -8.83 16.05 1.42
N PHE A 261 -8.39 14.82 1.18
CA PHE A 261 -8.40 13.73 2.14
C PHE A 261 -7.11 13.73 2.96
N VAL A 262 -7.23 13.41 4.24
CA VAL A 262 -6.10 13.17 5.16
C VAL A 262 -6.29 11.78 5.75
N SER A 263 -5.21 11.04 5.98
CA SER A 263 -5.30 9.67 6.49
C SER A 263 -6.08 9.62 7.82
N GLY A 264 -7.10 8.77 7.87
CA GLY A 264 -8.03 8.69 9.00
C GLY A 264 -9.19 9.67 8.97
N TYR A 265 -9.43 10.35 7.84
CA TYR A 265 -10.66 11.11 7.60
C TYR A 265 -11.92 10.21 7.68
N THR A 266 -13.04 10.82 8.04
CA THR A 266 -14.33 10.16 8.25
C THR A 266 -15.28 10.49 7.10
N ALA A 267 -15.69 9.48 6.33
CA ALA A 267 -16.55 9.61 5.16
C ALA A 267 -17.97 9.04 5.39
N ASP A 268 -18.92 9.50 4.56
CA ASP A 268 -20.31 9.04 4.56
C ASP A 268 -20.55 8.05 3.42
N PHE A 269 -20.80 6.80 3.78
CA PHE A 269 -21.10 5.68 2.89
C PHE A 269 -22.61 5.39 2.75
N SER A 270 -23.49 6.37 3.04
CA SER A 270 -24.92 6.31 2.66
C SER A 270 -25.11 6.15 1.14
N LEU A 271 -24.10 6.52 0.35
CA LEU A 271 -23.89 6.20 -1.05
C LEU A 271 -22.43 5.77 -1.25
N PRO A 272 -22.06 5.09 -2.36
CA PRO A 272 -20.67 4.79 -2.66
C PRO A 272 -19.77 6.03 -2.69
N VAL A 273 -18.59 5.93 -2.06
CA VAL A 273 -17.60 7.00 -1.98
C VAL A 273 -16.55 6.80 -3.08
N THR A 274 -16.37 7.81 -3.92
CA THR A 274 -15.27 7.85 -4.90
C THR A 274 -14.09 8.65 -4.35
N PHE A 275 -12.92 8.04 -4.35
CA PHE A 275 -11.64 8.65 -4.04
C PHE A 275 -10.91 8.98 -5.33
N THR A 276 -10.48 10.23 -5.48
CA THR A 276 -9.62 10.66 -6.60
C THR A 276 -8.19 10.75 -6.08
N VAL A 277 -7.30 9.91 -6.60
CA VAL A 277 -5.88 9.88 -6.23
C VAL A 277 -5.08 10.52 -7.37
N ILE A 278 -4.39 11.61 -7.03
CA ILE A 278 -3.75 12.54 -7.96
C ILE A 278 -2.24 12.40 -7.79
N ALA A 279 -1.50 12.32 -8.91
CA ALA A 279 -0.04 12.31 -8.91
C ALA A 279 0.54 13.61 -8.30
N PRO A 280 1.79 13.61 -7.82
CA PRO A 280 2.42 14.80 -7.23
C PRO A 280 2.46 16.01 -8.18
N ASP A 281 2.46 15.76 -9.49
CA ASP A 281 2.43 16.79 -10.55
C ASP A 281 1.04 17.40 -10.81
N GLY A 282 -0.02 16.86 -10.20
CA GLY A 282 -1.40 17.31 -10.38
C GLY A 282 -2.08 16.90 -11.70
N THR A 283 -1.40 16.19 -12.59
CA THR A 283 -1.86 15.93 -13.98
C THR A 283 -2.50 14.57 -14.20
N THR A 284 -2.00 13.49 -13.57
CA THR A 284 -2.71 12.20 -13.55
C THR A 284 -3.63 12.12 -12.35
N ALA A 285 -4.89 11.76 -12.56
CA ALA A 285 -5.89 11.56 -11.51
C ALA A 285 -6.67 10.26 -11.75
N LYS A 286 -6.52 9.29 -10.83
CA LYS A 286 -7.15 7.97 -10.90
C LYS A 286 -8.27 7.85 -9.88
N ASN A 287 -9.44 7.39 -10.31
CA ASN A 287 -10.63 7.27 -9.48
C ASN A 287 -10.86 5.84 -9.00
N TYR A 288 -11.24 5.68 -7.73
CA TYR A 288 -11.53 4.39 -7.10
C TYR A 288 -12.83 4.54 -6.29
N THR A 289 -13.86 3.72 -6.56
CA THR A 289 -15.15 3.83 -5.87
C THR A 289 -15.39 2.66 -4.93
N VAL A 290 -15.77 2.95 -3.68
CA VAL A 290 -16.06 1.94 -2.65
C VAL A 290 -17.46 2.12 -2.08
N GLY A 291 -18.26 1.06 -2.10
CA GLY A 291 -19.53 0.97 -1.37
C GLY A 291 -19.43 0.08 -0.13
N ILE A 292 -20.16 0.44 0.93
CA ILE A 292 -20.49 -0.48 2.01
C ILE A 292 -21.87 -1.06 1.71
N VAL A 293 -22.03 -2.39 1.71
CA VAL A 293 -23.34 -3.01 1.54
C VAL A 293 -24.17 -2.75 2.81
N PRO A 294 -25.38 -2.19 2.72
CA PRO A 294 -26.21 -1.93 3.90
C PRO A 294 -26.57 -3.21 4.66
N TYR A 295 -26.68 -3.11 5.99
CA TYR A 295 -27.04 -4.25 6.85
C TYR A 295 -28.38 -4.87 6.45
N ASP A 296 -28.40 -6.20 6.34
CA ASP A 296 -29.61 -7.00 6.31
C ASP A 296 -29.45 -8.22 7.22
N ALA A 297 -30.50 -8.54 7.99
CA ALA A 297 -30.44 -9.56 9.02
C ALA A 297 -30.16 -10.99 8.50
N LYS A 298 -30.39 -11.27 7.20
CA LYS A 298 -30.28 -12.62 6.62
C LYS A 298 -29.15 -12.74 5.60
N SER A 299 -28.98 -11.72 4.76
CA SER A 299 -28.06 -11.71 3.61
C SER A 299 -26.79 -10.90 3.85
N ASN A 300 -26.80 -9.93 4.79
CA ASN A 300 -25.64 -9.11 5.11
C ASN A 300 -25.57 -8.76 6.63
N PRO A 301 -25.46 -9.77 7.52
CA PRO A 301 -25.28 -9.57 8.96
C PRO A 301 -23.93 -8.95 9.29
N TYR A 302 -23.79 -8.30 10.45
CA TYR A 302 -22.55 -7.66 10.87
C TYR A 302 -21.42 -8.69 11.12
N GLY A 303 -20.24 -8.44 10.56
CA GLY A 303 -19.11 -9.36 10.68
C GLY A 303 -18.32 -9.19 11.97
N ILE A 304 -18.08 -10.30 12.66
CA ILE A 304 -17.17 -10.38 13.81
C ILE A 304 -15.83 -10.91 13.31
N TYR A 305 -14.79 -10.08 13.40
CA TYR A 305 -13.43 -10.36 12.93
C TYR A 305 -12.37 -10.26 14.04
N THR A 306 -12.74 -9.69 15.20
CA THR A 306 -11.83 -9.40 16.31
C THR A 306 -12.56 -9.53 17.64
N VAL A 307 -11.80 -9.69 18.74
CA VAL A 307 -12.33 -9.65 20.11
C VAL A 307 -13.17 -8.38 20.35
N LYS A 308 -12.70 -7.23 19.84
CA LYS A 308 -13.45 -5.96 19.96
C LYS A 308 -14.81 -6.04 19.26
N HIS A 309 -14.89 -6.63 18.07
CA HIS A 309 -16.18 -6.76 17.35
C HIS A 309 -17.14 -7.70 18.09
N LEU A 310 -16.62 -8.73 18.78
CA LEU A 310 -17.40 -9.61 19.66
C LEU A 310 -17.93 -8.85 20.88
N VAL A 311 -17.14 -7.97 21.49
CA VAL A 311 -17.59 -7.06 22.58
C VAL A 311 -18.67 -6.09 22.08
N ASP A 312 -18.52 -5.56 20.86
CA ASP A 312 -19.46 -4.61 20.25
C ASP A 312 -20.83 -5.23 19.87
N VAL A 313 -20.99 -6.56 19.95
CA VAL A 313 -22.30 -7.26 19.86
C VAL A 313 -23.26 -6.78 20.94
N ALA A 314 -22.75 -6.46 22.14
CA ALA A 314 -23.55 -5.95 23.26
C ALA A 314 -24.25 -4.60 22.95
N LYS A 315 -23.86 -3.91 21.88
CA LYS A 315 -24.49 -2.66 21.41
C LYS A 315 -25.65 -2.89 20.44
N GLY A 316 -25.93 -4.13 20.04
CA GLY A 316 -26.92 -4.48 19.02
C GLY A 316 -27.52 -5.87 19.25
N LEU A 317 -28.01 -6.14 20.46
CA LEU A 317 -28.46 -7.49 20.86
C LEU A 317 -29.69 -8.03 20.12
N ASP A 318 -30.39 -7.18 19.36
CA ASP A 318 -31.48 -7.53 18.45
C ASP A 318 -31.02 -7.73 16.99
N LYS A 319 -29.73 -7.53 16.69
CA LYS A 319 -29.17 -7.58 15.34
C LYS A 319 -28.60 -8.95 15.01
N SER A 320 -28.33 -9.16 13.72
CA SER A 320 -27.74 -10.40 13.21
C SER A 320 -26.25 -10.25 12.96
N PHE A 321 -25.48 -11.24 13.38
CA PHE A 321 -24.02 -11.27 13.34
C PHE A 321 -23.52 -12.57 12.72
N LEU A 322 -22.38 -12.48 12.03
CA LEU A 322 -21.66 -13.61 11.46
C LEU A 322 -20.20 -13.55 11.91
N LEU A 323 -19.68 -14.65 12.47
CA LEU A 323 -18.24 -14.81 12.69
C LEU A 323 -17.52 -15.07 11.36
N MET A 324 -16.46 -14.30 11.12
CA MET A 324 -15.68 -14.28 9.88
C MET A 324 -14.32 -14.96 10.03
N ASN A 325 -13.91 -15.26 11.26
CA ASN A 325 -12.71 -15.99 11.66
C ASN A 325 -12.90 -16.59 13.07
N ASN A 326 -11.91 -17.35 13.53
CA ASN A 326 -11.80 -17.70 14.95
C ASN A 326 -11.45 -16.46 15.79
N ILE A 327 -12.03 -16.37 16.99
CA ILE A 327 -11.78 -15.29 17.94
C ILE A 327 -11.09 -15.88 19.17
N ASP A 328 -9.78 -15.67 19.25
CA ASP A 328 -9.00 -15.98 20.44
C ASP A 328 -9.18 -14.86 21.47
N LEU A 329 -9.89 -15.14 22.56
CA LEU A 329 -9.93 -14.22 23.70
C LEU A 329 -8.57 -14.18 24.41
N PRO A 330 -8.25 -13.07 25.10
CA PRO A 330 -7.05 -12.98 25.92
C PRO A 330 -6.96 -14.13 26.94
N ASN A 331 -5.74 -14.48 27.35
CA ASN A 331 -5.56 -15.35 28.51
C ASN A 331 -6.03 -14.63 29.79
N ALA A 332 -6.42 -15.40 30.81
CA ALA A 332 -6.93 -14.87 32.09
C ALA A 332 -5.88 -14.12 32.93
N ASP A 333 -4.61 -14.13 32.54
CA ASP A 333 -3.49 -13.39 33.14
C ASP A 333 -3.02 -12.20 32.29
N ALA A 334 -3.57 -12.01 31.08
CA ALA A 334 -3.00 -11.12 30.08
C ALA A 334 -3.38 -9.64 30.25
N ALA A 335 -2.38 -8.79 30.43
CA ALA A 335 -2.52 -7.32 30.41
C ALA A 335 -3.17 -6.78 29.12
N GLY A 336 -3.11 -7.53 28.02
CA GLY A 336 -3.72 -7.17 26.73
C GLY A 336 -5.25 -7.10 26.73
N ALA A 337 -5.95 -7.66 27.73
CA ALA A 337 -7.41 -7.69 27.73
C ALA A 337 -8.06 -6.29 27.66
N ALA A 338 -7.51 -5.32 28.40
CA ALA A 338 -8.00 -3.94 28.39
C ALA A 338 -7.93 -3.28 27.00
N ALA A 339 -6.91 -3.60 26.20
CA ALA A 339 -6.74 -3.07 24.84
C ALA A 339 -7.81 -3.62 23.86
N THR A 340 -8.44 -4.75 24.17
CA THR A 340 -9.55 -5.32 23.39
C THR A 340 -10.94 -4.79 23.80
N GLY A 341 -11.00 -3.92 24.81
CA GLY A 341 -12.25 -3.37 25.36
C GLY A 341 -12.89 -4.22 26.45
N ILE A 342 -12.33 -5.39 26.78
CA ILE A 342 -12.82 -6.21 27.91
C ILE A 342 -12.23 -5.67 29.21
N ARG A 343 -13.07 -5.07 30.05
CA ARG A 343 -12.71 -4.65 31.41
C ARG A 343 -12.58 -5.87 32.33
N ASP A 344 -11.80 -5.69 33.41
CA ASP A 344 -11.66 -6.61 34.55
C ASP A 344 -11.50 -8.12 34.24
N TYR A 345 -10.99 -8.45 33.04
CA TYR A 345 -10.88 -9.84 32.57
C TYR A 345 -9.98 -10.71 33.45
N ALA A 346 -8.91 -10.14 34.00
CA ALA A 346 -7.94 -10.87 34.82
C ALA A 346 -8.49 -11.30 36.20
N THR A 347 -9.57 -10.68 36.67
CA THR A 347 -10.21 -11.01 37.96
C THR A 347 -11.57 -11.71 37.77
N ALA A 348 -12.36 -11.23 36.80
CA ALA A 348 -13.75 -11.61 36.60
C ALA A 348 -14.02 -12.29 35.24
N GLY A 349 -13.07 -12.27 34.31
CA GLY A 349 -13.24 -12.83 32.96
C GLY A 349 -14.22 -12.04 32.08
N TRP A 350 -14.76 -12.71 31.07
CA TRP A 350 -15.75 -12.16 30.13
C TRP A 350 -16.98 -11.64 30.86
N ASN A 351 -17.49 -10.50 30.41
CA ASN A 351 -18.79 -10.01 30.82
C ASN A 351 -19.85 -10.54 29.83
N PRO A 352 -20.79 -11.42 30.24
CA PRO A 352 -21.78 -12.00 29.34
C PRO A 352 -22.51 -10.92 28.55
N LEU A 353 -22.79 -11.18 27.27
CA LEU A 353 -23.31 -10.17 26.33
C LEU A 353 -24.67 -9.55 26.71
N GLY A 354 -25.37 -10.11 27.70
CA GLY A 354 -26.70 -9.67 28.14
C GLY A 354 -27.80 -10.60 27.62
N THR A 355 -28.95 -10.02 27.25
CA THR A 355 -30.09 -10.75 26.67
C THR A 355 -30.11 -10.57 25.16
N PHE A 356 -29.73 -11.62 24.44
CA PHE A 356 -29.63 -11.62 22.98
C PHE A 356 -30.93 -12.13 22.33
N THR A 357 -31.49 -11.36 21.40
CA THR A 357 -32.74 -11.67 20.68
C THR A 357 -32.56 -11.81 19.16
N GLY A 358 -31.41 -11.41 18.61
CA GLY A 358 -31.09 -11.49 17.18
C GLY A 358 -30.64 -12.87 16.70
N ILE A 359 -29.75 -12.89 15.69
CA ILE A 359 -29.16 -14.13 15.13
C ILE A 359 -27.64 -14.06 15.26
N PHE A 360 -27.03 -15.04 15.92
CA PHE A 360 -25.57 -15.17 16.01
C PHE A 360 -25.15 -16.43 15.25
N ASP A 361 -24.65 -16.26 14.03
CA ASP A 361 -24.10 -17.35 13.24
C ASP A 361 -22.58 -17.43 13.48
N GLY A 362 -22.12 -18.55 14.00
CA GLY A 362 -20.71 -18.82 14.23
C GLY A 362 -19.90 -19.02 12.96
N GLY A 363 -20.53 -19.14 11.78
CA GLY A 363 -19.83 -19.35 10.50
C GLY A 363 -19.10 -20.70 10.42
N ASN A 364 -19.27 -21.56 11.42
CA ASN A 364 -18.45 -22.74 11.74
C ASN A 364 -17.06 -22.44 12.34
N PHE A 365 -16.83 -21.22 12.81
CA PHE A 365 -15.65 -20.82 13.58
C PHE A 365 -15.83 -21.03 15.10
N ARG A 366 -14.78 -20.68 15.85
CA ARG A 366 -14.64 -20.87 17.29
C ARG A 366 -14.39 -19.54 18.01
N ILE A 367 -14.93 -19.43 19.21
CA ILE A 367 -14.43 -18.50 20.23
C ILE A 367 -13.57 -19.32 21.20
N ASN A 368 -12.30 -18.97 21.34
CA ASN A 368 -11.36 -19.65 22.22
C ASN A 368 -11.09 -18.84 23.50
N ASN A 369 -10.55 -19.51 24.52
CA ASN A 369 -10.13 -18.93 25.80
C ASN A 369 -11.23 -18.18 26.57
N LEU A 370 -12.52 -18.53 26.37
CA LEU A 370 -13.62 -17.87 27.09
C LEU A 370 -13.56 -18.22 28.59
N TYR A 371 -13.09 -17.28 29.41
CA TYR A 371 -13.08 -17.39 30.86
C TYR A 371 -14.24 -16.60 31.45
N VAL A 372 -15.04 -17.18 32.35
CA VAL A 372 -16.10 -16.46 33.10
C VAL A 372 -15.96 -16.73 34.59
N ASN A 373 -15.80 -15.67 35.38
CA ASN A 373 -15.76 -15.69 36.84
C ASN A 373 -16.66 -14.58 37.40
N ARG A 374 -17.95 -14.60 37.04
CA ARG A 374 -18.94 -13.56 37.36
C ARG A 374 -20.23 -14.12 37.92
N GLU A 375 -20.84 -13.33 38.80
CA GLU A 375 -22.20 -13.48 39.33
C GLU A 375 -23.28 -13.55 38.21
N TRP A 376 -24.50 -13.92 38.60
CA TRP A 376 -25.69 -13.98 37.74
C TRP A 376 -25.63 -15.01 36.59
N GLN A 377 -26.03 -14.68 35.37
CA GLN A 377 -26.21 -15.67 34.30
C GLN A 377 -24.92 -15.79 33.48
N SER A 378 -24.12 -16.81 33.80
CA SER A 378 -22.74 -16.95 33.31
C SER A 378 -22.66 -17.73 32.00
N GLY A 379 -21.93 -17.19 31.03
CA GLY A 379 -21.71 -17.76 29.69
C GLY A 379 -21.20 -16.69 28.71
N LEU A 380 -21.07 -17.03 27.42
CA LEU A 380 -20.88 -16.04 26.35
C LEU A 380 -22.05 -15.04 26.31
N PHE A 381 -23.27 -15.58 26.37
CA PHE A 381 -24.52 -14.85 26.55
C PHE A 381 -25.05 -14.99 27.99
N GLY A 382 -25.72 -13.96 28.52
CA GLY A 382 -26.46 -14.09 29.77
C GLY A 382 -27.78 -14.84 29.54
N ARG A 383 -28.55 -14.37 28.56
CA ARG A 383 -29.76 -15.03 28.06
C ARG A 383 -29.70 -15.11 26.54
N ASN A 384 -29.90 -16.30 25.98
CA ASN A 384 -30.29 -16.45 24.57
C ASN A 384 -31.81 -16.52 24.45
N GLN A 385 -32.42 -15.56 23.77
CA GLN A 385 -33.82 -15.55 23.36
C GLN A 385 -33.99 -15.48 21.83
N GLY A 386 -32.88 -15.32 21.10
CA GLY A 386 -32.82 -15.31 19.63
C GLY A 386 -32.42 -16.67 19.07
N THR A 387 -31.56 -16.66 18.04
CA THR A 387 -30.96 -17.86 17.45
C THR A 387 -29.44 -17.79 17.56
N VAL A 388 -28.81 -18.82 18.11
CA VAL A 388 -27.35 -19.01 18.07
C VAL A 388 -27.06 -20.31 17.32
N LYS A 389 -26.18 -20.27 16.32
CA LYS A 389 -25.92 -21.44 15.47
C LYS A 389 -24.49 -21.56 14.96
N ASN A 390 -24.09 -22.77 14.54
CA ASN A 390 -22.82 -23.06 13.87
C ASN A 390 -21.57 -22.60 14.65
N LEU A 391 -21.59 -22.67 15.99
CA LEU A 391 -20.60 -22.02 16.85
C LEU A 391 -19.88 -23.01 17.78
N GLY A 392 -18.55 -23.03 17.73
CA GLY A 392 -17.73 -23.63 18.79
C GLY A 392 -17.34 -22.61 19.86
N VAL A 393 -17.38 -22.99 21.13
CA VAL A 393 -16.81 -22.18 22.23
C VAL A 393 -15.93 -23.03 23.13
N ASN A 394 -14.63 -22.75 23.13
CA ASN A 394 -13.67 -23.36 24.06
C ASN A 394 -13.51 -22.42 25.27
N GLY A 395 -13.94 -22.86 26.46
CA GLY A 395 -14.06 -21.97 27.62
C GLY A 395 -14.23 -22.66 28.98
N ILE A 396 -14.08 -21.87 30.05
CA ILE A 396 -14.14 -22.29 31.44
C ILE A 396 -15.03 -21.31 32.22
N ILE A 397 -15.99 -21.84 32.98
CA ILE A 397 -16.72 -21.10 34.01
C ILE A 397 -16.17 -21.52 35.38
N SER A 398 -15.71 -20.57 36.20
CA SER A 398 -14.96 -20.84 37.44
C SER A 398 -15.77 -20.61 38.71
N GLY A 399 -15.77 -21.61 39.60
CA GLY A 399 -16.59 -21.64 40.81
C GLY A 399 -16.02 -20.89 42.02
N THR A 400 -15.18 -19.86 41.84
CA THR A 400 -14.70 -19.03 42.97
C THR A 400 -15.47 -17.71 43.12
N ALA A 401 -16.01 -17.14 42.04
CA ALA A 401 -16.92 -15.98 42.08
C ALA A 401 -18.18 -16.11 41.20
N VAL A 402 -18.44 -17.30 40.62
CA VAL A 402 -19.71 -17.57 39.91
C VAL A 402 -20.81 -17.90 40.91
N THR A 403 -21.31 -16.86 41.59
CA THR A 403 -22.51 -16.84 42.45
C THR A 403 -23.81 -16.83 41.61
N GLY A 404 -23.76 -17.52 40.47
CA GLY A 404 -24.73 -17.39 39.39
C GLY A 404 -25.96 -18.27 39.55
N MET A 405 -27.15 -17.72 39.27
CA MET A 405 -28.39 -18.50 39.24
C MET A 405 -28.34 -19.64 38.20
N ASN A 406 -27.68 -19.44 37.06
CA ASN A 406 -27.56 -20.45 36.01
C ASN A 406 -26.26 -20.23 35.22
N ALA A 407 -25.52 -21.28 34.93
CA ALA A 407 -24.22 -21.21 34.26
C ALA A 407 -24.09 -22.24 33.14
N GLY A 408 -23.61 -21.82 31.97
CA GLY A 408 -23.19 -22.69 30.88
C GLY A 408 -22.39 -21.94 29.82
N ILE A 409 -21.40 -22.58 29.21
CA ILE A 409 -20.34 -21.89 28.43
C ILE A 409 -20.94 -21.03 27.31
N LEU A 410 -22.00 -21.51 26.65
CA LEU A 410 -22.70 -20.72 25.64
C LEU A 410 -23.67 -19.72 26.29
N ALA A 411 -24.53 -20.16 27.20
CA ALA A 411 -25.46 -19.27 27.90
C ALA A 411 -25.83 -19.73 29.32
N GLY A 412 -25.98 -18.78 30.24
CA GLY A 412 -26.60 -19.06 31.53
C GLY A 412 -28.05 -19.53 31.39
N PHE A 413 -28.83 -18.89 30.50
CA PHE A 413 -30.23 -19.23 30.23
C PHE A 413 -30.53 -19.20 28.73
N SER A 414 -31.43 -20.09 28.26
CA SER A 414 -31.97 -20.02 26.91
C SER A 414 -33.48 -20.27 26.85
N SER A 415 -34.20 -19.34 26.21
CA SER A 415 -35.56 -19.54 25.69
C SER A 415 -35.61 -19.41 24.16
N GLY A 416 -34.45 -19.25 23.52
CA GLY A 416 -34.28 -19.17 22.07
C GLY A 416 -33.86 -20.51 21.44
N ILE A 417 -33.35 -20.43 20.21
CA ILE A 417 -32.86 -21.58 19.44
C ILE A 417 -31.34 -21.68 19.57
N ILE A 418 -30.82 -22.90 19.73
CA ILE A 418 -29.41 -23.26 19.65
C ILE A 418 -29.28 -24.44 18.67
N ASP A 419 -28.65 -24.26 17.50
CA ASP A 419 -28.44 -25.33 16.50
C ASP A 419 -26.96 -25.47 16.12
N LYS A 420 -26.40 -26.68 16.09
CA LYS A 420 -25.01 -26.91 15.65
C LYS A 420 -23.99 -26.10 16.46
N CYS A 421 -24.20 -26.04 17.76
CA CYS A 421 -23.28 -25.39 18.69
C CYS A 421 -22.58 -26.43 19.56
N TYR A 422 -21.34 -26.15 19.97
CA TYR A 422 -20.64 -27.06 20.88
C TYR A 422 -19.68 -26.32 21.81
N VAL A 423 -19.38 -26.98 22.93
CA VAL A 423 -18.50 -26.43 23.97
C VAL A 423 -17.48 -27.46 24.46
N ALA A 424 -16.27 -26.98 24.74
CA ALA A 424 -15.21 -27.75 25.37
C ALA A 424 -14.57 -26.96 26.51
N GLY A 425 -14.33 -27.62 27.63
CA GLY A 425 -13.88 -27.02 28.88
C GLY A 425 -14.96 -27.04 29.97
N ASN A 426 -14.57 -26.70 31.20
CA ASN A 426 -15.32 -27.07 32.41
C ASN A 426 -16.26 -25.97 32.90
N VAL A 427 -17.39 -26.37 33.49
CA VAL A 427 -18.35 -25.47 34.16
C VAL A 427 -18.37 -25.77 35.65
N SER A 428 -17.96 -24.79 36.46
CA SER A 428 -18.08 -24.84 37.92
C SER A 428 -18.88 -23.63 38.40
N SER A 429 -20.02 -23.88 39.05
CA SER A 429 -20.87 -22.85 39.66
C SER A 429 -20.91 -23.03 41.18
N ALA A 430 -20.69 -21.96 41.95
CA ALA A 430 -20.67 -22.02 43.40
C ALA A 430 -21.65 -21.01 44.02
N LEU A 431 -22.72 -21.51 44.62
CA LEU A 431 -23.75 -20.69 45.24
C LEU A 431 -23.22 -20.03 46.53
N ALA A 432 -23.06 -18.70 46.50
CA ALA A 432 -23.01 -17.86 47.69
C ALA A 432 -24.41 -17.81 48.36
N PRO A 433 -24.50 -17.66 49.71
CA PRO A 433 -25.72 -17.93 50.48
C PRO A 433 -26.90 -17.03 50.08
N SER A 434 -27.75 -17.53 49.19
CA SER A 434 -28.96 -16.89 48.68
C SER A 434 -30.00 -17.95 48.28
N SER A 435 -31.28 -17.58 48.31
CA SER A 435 -32.40 -18.54 48.35
C SER A 435 -32.91 -19.02 46.98
N PHE A 436 -32.05 -19.06 45.96
CA PHE A 436 -32.44 -19.39 44.59
C PHE A 436 -31.91 -20.76 44.14
N SER A 437 -32.80 -21.57 43.56
CA SER A 437 -32.40 -22.83 42.89
C SER A 437 -31.57 -22.52 41.65
N PHE A 438 -30.48 -23.28 41.46
CA PHE A 438 -29.45 -22.96 40.47
C PHE A 438 -29.03 -24.17 39.62
N ALA A 439 -28.61 -23.89 38.39
CA ALA A 439 -28.34 -24.91 37.40
C ALA A 439 -27.05 -24.67 36.59
N ALA A 440 -26.12 -25.62 36.69
CA ALA A 440 -24.95 -25.71 35.82
C ALA A 440 -25.23 -26.68 34.68
N GLY A 441 -24.95 -26.27 33.44
CA GLY A 441 -24.92 -27.15 32.28
C GLY A 441 -23.70 -26.84 31.42
N GLY A 442 -23.11 -27.84 30.76
CA GLY A 442 -21.93 -27.62 29.92
C GLY A 442 -22.18 -26.53 28.86
N LEU A 443 -23.25 -26.71 28.08
CA LEU A 443 -23.68 -25.78 27.03
C LEU A 443 -24.58 -24.67 27.58
N VAL A 444 -25.64 -25.02 28.33
CA VAL A 444 -26.63 -24.07 28.87
C VAL A 444 -27.01 -24.38 30.32
N GLY A 445 -27.01 -23.37 31.19
CA GLY A 445 -27.44 -23.53 32.59
C GLY A 445 -28.91 -23.94 32.73
N ARG A 446 -29.84 -23.13 32.17
CA ARG A 446 -31.28 -23.45 32.10
C ARG A 446 -31.87 -23.22 30.72
N VAL A 447 -32.61 -24.21 30.21
CA VAL A 447 -33.49 -24.08 29.04
C VAL A 447 -34.93 -23.89 29.54
N SER A 448 -35.64 -22.89 29.04
CA SER A 448 -37.05 -22.65 29.35
C SER A 448 -37.81 -22.30 28.08
N GLY A 449 -38.59 -23.25 27.54
CA GLY A 449 -39.29 -23.14 26.25
C GLY A 449 -38.42 -23.12 24.98
N GLY A 450 -37.10 -22.98 25.11
CA GLY A 450 -36.14 -22.97 24.00
C GLY A 450 -35.78 -24.35 23.44
N THR A 451 -34.98 -24.35 22.38
CA THR A 451 -34.51 -25.57 21.71
C THR A 451 -32.98 -25.69 21.68
N ILE A 452 -32.47 -26.91 21.79
CA ILE A 452 -31.07 -27.27 21.53
C ILE A 452 -31.07 -28.42 20.52
N SER A 453 -30.48 -28.22 19.34
CA SER A 453 -30.37 -29.25 18.30
C SER A 453 -28.93 -29.43 17.81
N ASN A 454 -28.56 -30.66 17.42
CA ASN A 454 -27.30 -30.96 16.74
C ASN A 454 -26.05 -30.49 17.51
N SER A 455 -26.07 -30.52 18.84
CA SER A 455 -25.12 -29.80 19.70
C SER A 455 -24.45 -30.72 20.73
N TYR A 456 -23.27 -30.33 21.26
CA TYR A 456 -22.57 -31.17 22.24
C TYR A 456 -21.72 -30.44 23.28
N ALA A 457 -21.41 -31.12 24.39
CA ALA A 457 -20.55 -30.63 25.46
C ALA A 457 -19.60 -31.73 25.99
N THR A 458 -18.29 -31.45 26.03
CA THR A 458 -17.28 -32.48 26.41
C THR A 458 -16.66 -32.32 27.79
N GLY A 459 -16.66 -31.11 28.37
CA GLY A 459 -16.03 -30.83 29.66
C GLY A 459 -16.88 -31.18 30.89
N ASN A 460 -16.24 -31.17 32.05
CA ASN A 460 -16.87 -31.56 33.32
C ASN A 460 -17.76 -30.43 33.87
N VAL A 461 -18.84 -30.80 34.57
CA VAL A 461 -19.85 -29.87 35.10
C VAL A 461 -20.06 -30.12 36.60
N SER A 462 -19.86 -29.09 37.43
CA SER A 462 -20.01 -29.19 38.89
C SER A 462 -20.82 -28.04 39.48
N SER A 463 -21.81 -28.33 40.33
CA SER A 463 -22.56 -27.33 41.10
C SER A 463 -22.37 -27.49 42.61
N THR A 464 -21.88 -26.45 43.29
CA THR A 464 -21.51 -26.51 44.71
C THR A 464 -22.08 -25.33 45.52
N SER A 465 -22.00 -25.42 46.85
CA SER A 465 -22.16 -24.27 47.75
C SER A 465 -21.33 -24.45 49.01
N THR A 466 -20.95 -23.34 49.63
CA THR A 466 -20.43 -23.29 51.01
C THR A 466 -21.53 -23.15 52.06
N SER A 467 -22.79 -22.91 51.66
CA SER A 467 -23.92 -22.73 52.56
C SER A 467 -24.42 -24.04 53.16
N SER A 468 -24.33 -24.17 54.49
CA SER A 468 -24.93 -25.26 55.27
C SER A 468 -26.44 -25.10 55.50
N THR A 469 -27.01 -23.94 55.16
CA THR A 469 -28.43 -23.60 55.39
C THR A 469 -29.27 -23.57 54.11
N SER A 470 -28.68 -23.75 52.93
CA SER A 470 -29.41 -23.69 51.65
C SER A 470 -30.30 -24.92 51.43
N THR A 471 -31.62 -24.69 51.42
CA THR A 471 -32.65 -25.67 51.02
C THR A 471 -32.89 -25.71 49.50
N SER A 472 -32.04 -25.05 48.71
CA SER A 472 -32.21 -24.92 47.26
C SER A 472 -32.05 -26.26 46.53
N ALA A 473 -32.57 -26.35 45.30
CA ALA A 473 -32.20 -27.40 44.38
C ALA A 473 -30.84 -27.07 43.73
N PHE A 474 -29.91 -28.02 43.81
CA PHE A 474 -28.58 -27.98 43.22
C PHE A 474 -28.60 -28.82 41.95
N VAL A 475 -28.44 -28.21 40.79
CA VAL A 475 -28.60 -28.90 39.49
C VAL A 475 -27.31 -28.87 38.68
N ALA A 476 -26.90 -30.02 38.13
CA ALA A 476 -25.77 -30.17 37.22
C ALA A 476 -26.10 -31.15 36.08
N GLY A 477 -25.87 -30.75 34.83
CA GLY A 477 -26.11 -31.61 33.65
C GLY A 477 -25.02 -31.49 32.60
N GLY A 478 -24.60 -32.61 32.00
CA GLY A 478 -23.48 -32.61 31.04
C GLY A 478 -23.68 -31.66 29.86
N LEU A 479 -24.88 -31.58 29.29
CA LEU A 479 -25.23 -30.63 28.21
C LEU A 479 -26.01 -29.43 28.76
N ALA A 480 -27.09 -29.68 29.50
CA ALA A 480 -28.00 -28.65 30.01
C ALA A 480 -28.33 -28.88 31.49
N GLY A 481 -28.29 -27.86 32.33
CA GLY A 481 -28.53 -28.03 33.78
C GLY A 481 -29.98 -28.38 34.09
N TYR A 482 -30.88 -27.40 33.90
CA TYR A 482 -32.32 -27.55 34.10
C TYR A 482 -33.07 -27.30 32.77
N VAL A 483 -33.89 -28.25 32.33
CA VAL A 483 -34.75 -28.10 31.14
C VAL A 483 -36.21 -28.03 31.56
N GLU A 484 -36.88 -26.99 31.09
CA GLU A 484 -38.26 -26.65 31.44
C GLU A 484 -39.07 -26.38 30.16
N ARG A 485 -40.00 -27.29 29.81
CA ARG A 485 -40.85 -27.17 28.61
C ARG A 485 -40.10 -26.95 27.29
N GLY A 486 -38.79 -27.25 27.25
CA GLY A 486 -37.93 -27.12 26.08
C GLY A 486 -37.75 -28.45 25.34
N ALA A 487 -37.04 -28.41 24.21
CA ALA A 487 -36.70 -29.59 23.42
C ALA A 487 -35.19 -29.69 23.20
N ILE A 488 -34.59 -30.84 23.50
CA ILE A 488 -33.22 -31.16 23.14
C ILE A 488 -33.24 -32.30 22.12
N SER A 489 -32.54 -32.15 20.99
CA SER A 489 -32.54 -33.14 19.93
C SER A 489 -31.16 -33.35 19.32
N ASN A 490 -30.89 -34.59 18.91
CA ASN A 490 -29.67 -35.01 18.20
C ASN A 490 -28.38 -34.46 18.83
N SER A 491 -28.22 -34.62 20.15
CA SER A 491 -27.22 -33.91 20.95
C SER A 491 -26.62 -34.81 22.03
N TYR A 492 -25.37 -34.58 22.42
CA TYR A 492 -24.67 -35.46 23.38
C TYR A 492 -23.79 -34.74 24.41
N ALA A 493 -23.49 -35.41 25.52
CA ALA A 493 -22.47 -34.96 26.48
C ALA A 493 -21.60 -36.11 27.01
N THR A 494 -20.33 -35.79 27.35
CA THR A 494 -19.34 -36.80 27.76
C THR A 494 -18.58 -36.54 29.06
N GLY A 495 -18.62 -35.33 29.60
CA GLY A 495 -17.88 -34.97 30.82
C GLY A 495 -18.47 -35.57 32.10
N ASN A 496 -17.67 -35.61 33.16
CA ASN A 496 -18.10 -35.99 34.50
C ASN A 496 -19.01 -34.90 35.08
N VAL A 497 -20.02 -35.30 35.86
CA VAL A 497 -21.05 -34.40 36.38
C VAL A 497 -21.20 -34.57 37.89
N SER A 498 -21.13 -33.49 38.65
CA SER A 498 -21.20 -33.56 40.13
C SER A 498 -22.02 -32.44 40.75
N SER A 499 -22.55 -32.71 41.95
CA SER A 499 -23.15 -31.70 42.80
C SER A 499 -22.96 -32.01 44.28
N ALA A 500 -22.65 -31.01 45.11
CA ALA A 500 -22.37 -31.19 46.54
C ALA A 500 -22.61 -29.93 47.38
N ALA A 501 -23.07 -30.11 48.63
CA ALA A 501 -23.32 -29.02 49.56
C ALA A 501 -23.22 -29.49 51.02
N PRO A 502 -22.78 -28.65 51.96
CA PRO A 502 -22.74 -28.98 53.39
C PRO A 502 -24.12 -28.91 54.07
N SER A 503 -25.21 -28.61 53.34
CA SER A 503 -26.56 -28.63 53.91
C SER A 503 -27.21 -30.01 53.79
N ALA A 504 -27.67 -30.55 54.92
CA ALA A 504 -28.43 -31.80 54.98
C ALA A 504 -29.83 -31.69 54.30
N SER A 505 -30.30 -30.47 54.04
CA SER A 505 -31.61 -30.20 53.40
C SER A 505 -31.50 -29.90 51.90
N ALA A 506 -30.31 -30.01 51.30
CA ALA A 506 -30.09 -29.76 49.87
C ALA A 506 -30.62 -30.90 49.00
N SER A 507 -31.23 -30.56 47.85
CA SER A 507 -31.66 -31.54 46.84
C SER A 507 -30.72 -31.54 45.64
N PHE A 508 -30.09 -32.68 45.35
CA PHE A 508 -29.09 -32.83 44.28
C PHE A 508 -29.69 -33.47 43.02
N TYR A 509 -29.59 -32.79 41.89
CA TYR A 509 -30.11 -33.20 40.59
C TYR A 509 -28.96 -33.25 39.57
N VAL A 510 -28.44 -34.44 39.29
CA VAL A 510 -27.18 -34.64 38.57
C VAL A 510 -27.39 -35.64 37.43
N GLY A 511 -27.14 -35.25 36.18
CA GLY A 511 -27.43 -36.07 35.00
C GLY A 511 -26.36 -35.99 33.91
N GLY A 512 -26.14 -37.09 33.19
CA GLY A 512 -25.05 -37.17 32.19
C GLY A 512 -25.25 -36.30 30.95
N LEU A 513 -26.51 -35.98 30.62
CA LEU A 513 -26.92 -34.98 29.64
C LEU A 513 -27.70 -33.85 30.31
N THR A 514 -28.62 -34.16 31.24
CA THR A 514 -29.50 -33.16 31.87
C THR A 514 -29.73 -33.42 33.36
N GLY A 515 -29.44 -32.42 34.19
CA GLY A 515 -29.53 -32.54 35.65
C GLY A 515 -30.96 -32.64 36.18
N ARG A 516 -31.84 -31.74 35.73
CA ARG A 516 -33.27 -31.75 36.06
C ARG A 516 -34.12 -31.53 34.82
N ASN A 517 -35.18 -32.32 34.69
CA ASN A 517 -36.20 -32.16 33.65
C ASN A 517 -37.55 -31.76 34.27
N ASN A 518 -38.27 -30.85 33.62
CA ASN A 518 -39.66 -30.49 33.92
C ASN A 518 -40.39 -30.24 32.60
N GLU A 519 -41.24 -31.18 32.16
CA GLU A 519 -41.93 -31.12 30.85
C GLU A 519 -40.99 -30.98 29.61
N GLY A 520 -39.68 -31.15 29.76
CA GLY A 520 -38.74 -31.12 28.64
C GLY A 520 -38.74 -32.43 27.85
N THR A 521 -38.48 -32.32 26.54
CA THR A 521 -38.55 -33.41 25.56
C THR A 521 -37.18 -33.69 24.94
N TYR A 522 -36.92 -34.96 24.60
CA TYR A 522 -35.63 -35.44 24.11
C TYR A 522 -35.81 -36.40 22.93
N THR A 523 -34.95 -36.27 21.91
CA THR A 523 -34.98 -37.14 20.72
C THR A 523 -33.57 -37.33 20.17
N ASN A 524 -33.10 -38.58 20.08
CA ASN A 524 -31.75 -38.92 19.62
C ASN A 524 -30.64 -38.28 20.48
N CYS A 525 -30.81 -38.26 21.81
CA CYS A 525 -29.87 -37.63 22.73
C CYS A 525 -29.03 -38.67 23.48
N TYR A 526 -27.77 -38.35 23.79
CA TYR A 526 -26.82 -39.35 24.29
C TYR A 526 -25.94 -38.87 25.46
N ARG A 527 -25.72 -39.75 26.43
CA ARG A 527 -24.78 -39.53 27.54
C ARG A 527 -23.73 -40.63 27.63
N ASN A 528 -22.50 -40.23 27.93
CA ASN A 528 -21.40 -41.13 28.27
C ASN A 528 -21.76 -41.93 29.55
N SER A 529 -21.80 -43.26 29.45
CA SER A 529 -22.06 -44.15 30.59
C SER A 529 -20.83 -44.41 31.46
N ASN A 530 -19.64 -44.02 31.00
CA ASN A 530 -18.40 -44.04 31.78
C ASN A 530 -18.13 -42.71 32.51
N ALA A 531 -18.97 -41.69 32.32
CA ALA A 531 -18.85 -40.43 33.04
C ALA A 531 -19.20 -40.63 34.53
N THR A 532 -18.34 -40.14 35.41
CA THR A 532 -18.58 -40.13 36.86
C THR A 532 -19.76 -39.20 37.18
N VAL A 533 -20.74 -39.70 37.93
CA VAL A 533 -21.93 -38.97 38.36
C VAL A 533 -21.94 -38.94 39.89
N LYS A 534 -21.80 -37.75 40.49
CA LYS A 534 -21.71 -37.60 41.96
C LYS A 534 -22.80 -36.72 42.57
N LYS A 535 -23.50 -37.24 43.58
CA LYS A 535 -24.45 -36.50 44.42
C LYS A 535 -23.93 -36.48 45.85
N ASN A 536 -23.74 -35.27 46.38
CA ASN A 536 -23.09 -35.00 47.65
C ASN A 536 -21.77 -35.77 47.87
N ASN A 537 -20.89 -35.76 46.85
CA ASN A 537 -19.59 -36.46 46.78
C ASN A 537 -19.63 -38.00 46.66
N ALA A 538 -20.77 -38.64 46.90
CA ALA A 538 -20.98 -40.07 46.63
C ALA A 538 -21.32 -40.32 45.15
N ASP A 539 -20.87 -41.45 44.60
CA ASP A 539 -21.25 -41.92 43.26
C ASP A 539 -22.71 -42.42 43.25
N ASP A 540 -23.51 -42.00 42.27
CA ASP A 540 -24.96 -42.30 42.21
C ASP A 540 -25.48 -42.35 40.76
N ALA A 541 -26.62 -42.99 40.54
CA ALA A 541 -27.28 -43.07 39.23
C ALA A 541 -27.79 -41.68 38.78
N PRO A 542 -27.59 -41.28 37.51
CA PRO A 542 -27.97 -39.96 37.06
C PRO A 542 -29.50 -39.76 36.99
N ASN A 543 -29.95 -38.54 37.29
CA ASN A 543 -31.36 -38.14 37.27
C ASN A 543 -32.01 -38.21 35.88
N ASP A 544 -31.22 -38.32 34.80
CA ASP A 544 -31.70 -38.53 33.43
C ASP A 544 -31.71 -40.01 32.99
N ALA A 545 -31.40 -40.96 33.88
CA ALA A 545 -31.29 -42.38 33.52
C ALA A 545 -32.58 -43.02 32.96
N SER A 546 -33.76 -42.47 33.30
CA SER A 546 -35.07 -42.97 32.89
C SER A 546 -35.81 -42.05 31.91
N ILE A 547 -35.17 -40.98 31.42
CA ILE A 547 -35.81 -40.01 30.51
C ILE A 547 -35.84 -40.57 29.09
N ALA A 548 -37.05 -40.78 28.58
CA ALA A 548 -37.27 -41.23 27.20
C ALA A 548 -36.59 -40.27 26.19
N GLY A 549 -35.86 -40.84 25.24
CA GLY A 549 -35.09 -40.09 24.24
C GLY A 549 -33.64 -39.76 24.63
N ILE A 550 -33.23 -40.01 25.89
CA ILE A 550 -31.83 -39.98 26.33
C ILE A 550 -31.30 -41.42 26.43
N VAL A 551 -30.22 -41.71 25.70
CA VAL A 551 -29.61 -43.05 25.61
C VAL A 551 -28.20 -43.03 26.20
N ALA A 552 -27.90 -44.01 27.06
CA ALA A 552 -26.55 -44.21 27.57
C ALA A 552 -25.71 -45.03 26.58
N LYS A 553 -24.49 -44.57 26.26
CA LYS A 553 -23.48 -45.31 25.48
C LYS A 553 -22.12 -45.18 26.17
N THR A 554 -21.25 -46.19 26.08
CA THR A 554 -19.87 -46.07 26.58
C THR A 554 -19.09 -45.03 25.79
N LYS A 555 -18.08 -44.39 26.40
CA LYS A 555 -17.20 -43.45 25.69
C LYS A 555 -16.57 -44.12 24.46
N ASP A 556 -16.10 -45.35 24.61
CA ASP A 556 -15.50 -46.16 23.54
C ASP A 556 -16.47 -46.34 22.37
N TYR A 557 -17.75 -46.63 22.65
CA TYR A 557 -18.79 -46.70 21.60
C TYR A 557 -19.05 -45.32 20.98
N MET A 558 -19.10 -44.26 21.81
CA MET A 558 -19.25 -42.87 21.32
C MET A 558 -18.05 -42.42 20.48
N GLN A 559 -16.91 -43.08 20.57
CA GLN A 559 -15.74 -42.86 19.73
C GLN A 559 -15.74 -43.72 18.44
N THR A 560 -16.87 -44.30 18.02
CA THR A 560 -17.01 -45.12 16.79
C THR A 560 -17.79 -44.45 15.65
N ASP A 561 -17.57 -44.92 14.43
CA ASP A 561 -18.38 -44.57 13.26
C ASP A 561 -19.82 -45.10 13.32
N ALA A 562 -20.11 -46.11 14.15
CA ALA A 562 -21.48 -46.54 14.44
C ALA A 562 -22.24 -45.47 15.24
N PHE A 563 -21.61 -44.84 16.24
CA PHE A 563 -22.23 -43.71 16.96
C PHE A 563 -22.36 -42.45 16.09
N LYS A 564 -21.44 -42.22 15.15
CA LYS A 564 -21.62 -41.20 14.09
C LYS A 564 -22.85 -41.51 13.21
N ALA A 565 -23.16 -42.78 12.96
CA ALA A 565 -24.37 -43.17 12.24
C ALA A 565 -25.64 -42.98 13.10
N ASP A 566 -25.62 -43.36 14.38
CA ASP A 566 -26.68 -43.06 15.35
C ASP A 566 -27.07 -41.57 15.33
N LEU A 567 -26.09 -40.67 15.37
CA LEU A 567 -26.28 -39.20 15.34
C LEU A 567 -26.69 -38.62 13.98
N ASN A 568 -26.50 -39.34 12.87
CA ASN A 568 -26.95 -38.89 11.55
C ASN A 568 -28.30 -39.49 11.14
N GLY A 569 -28.66 -40.66 11.69
CA GLY A 569 -29.78 -41.45 11.21
C GLY A 569 -29.62 -41.84 9.72
N PRO A 570 -30.70 -42.22 9.03
CA PRO A 570 -30.65 -42.77 7.67
C PRO A 570 -30.40 -41.72 6.56
N ALA A 571 -30.36 -40.41 6.87
CA ALA A 571 -30.28 -39.34 5.88
C ALA A 571 -29.41 -38.13 6.29
N GLY A 572 -28.78 -38.15 7.46
CA GLY A 572 -28.00 -37.02 7.98
C GLY A 572 -26.55 -36.98 7.49
N THR A 573 -26.03 -35.76 7.34
CA THR A 573 -24.60 -35.46 7.11
C THR A 573 -24.09 -34.40 8.09
N ILE A 574 -24.75 -34.26 9.24
CA ILE A 574 -24.49 -33.24 10.26
C ILE A 574 -23.24 -33.60 11.08
N TRP A 575 -22.97 -34.89 11.27
CA TRP A 575 -21.90 -35.36 12.15
C TRP A 575 -20.79 -36.10 11.39
N GLY A 576 -19.56 -35.60 11.52
CA GLY A 576 -18.31 -36.21 11.05
C GLY A 576 -17.56 -36.90 12.19
N ARG A 577 -16.52 -37.67 11.88
CA ARG A 577 -15.64 -38.31 12.86
C ARG A 577 -14.24 -38.48 12.27
N GLU A 578 -13.21 -38.11 13.02
CA GLU A 578 -11.80 -38.21 12.66
C GLU A 578 -10.99 -38.54 13.92
N ASN A 579 -9.98 -39.42 13.82
CA ASN A 579 -9.14 -39.82 14.95
C ASN A 579 -8.17 -38.72 15.47
N SER A 580 -8.32 -37.49 14.98
CA SER A 580 -7.50 -36.31 15.29
C SER A 580 -8.30 -35.15 15.86
N ARG A 581 -9.65 -35.26 15.92
CA ARG A 581 -10.54 -34.21 16.41
C ARG A 581 -11.33 -34.70 17.62
N ASN A 582 -11.63 -33.76 18.51
CA ASN A 582 -12.69 -33.92 19.51
C ASN A 582 -12.59 -35.20 20.38
N ASP A 583 -11.37 -35.64 20.69
CA ASP A 583 -11.11 -36.90 21.42
C ASP A 583 -11.83 -38.10 20.78
N ASN A 584 -11.72 -38.25 19.46
CA ASN A 584 -12.32 -39.29 18.61
C ASN A 584 -13.87 -39.33 18.59
N LEU A 585 -14.55 -38.42 19.32
CA LEU A 585 -16.01 -38.28 19.35
C LEU A 585 -16.50 -37.53 18.10
N PRO A 586 -17.71 -37.83 17.58
CA PRO A 586 -18.27 -37.11 16.45
C PRO A 586 -18.32 -35.60 16.63
N TYR A 587 -17.97 -34.86 15.58
CA TYR A 587 -17.97 -33.41 15.57
C TYR A 587 -18.94 -32.92 14.47
N ILE A 588 -19.42 -31.69 14.59
CA ILE A 588 -20.35 -31.10 13.61
C ILE A 588 -19.60 -30.83 12.30
N VAL A 589 -20.11 -31.32 11.17
CA VAL A 589 -19.43 -31.17 9.86
C VAL A 589 -19.28 -29.70 9.50
N GLY A 590 -18.05 -29.31 9.17
CA GLY A 590 -17.66 -27.93 8.92
C GLY A 590 -17.15 -27.17 10.15
N ALA A 591 -17.46 -27.61 11.38
CA ALA A 591 -17.12 -26.90 12.60
C ALA A 591 -15.61 -26.92 12.94
N GLY A 592 -15.08 -25.75 13.28
CA GLY A 592 -13.65 -25.53 13.49
C GLY A 592 -12.88 -25.37 12.19
N ARG A 593 -13.29 -24.38 11.39
CA ARG A 593 -12.46 -23.78 10.34
C ARG A 593 -11.30 -22.97 10.93
#